data_AF-A0A1M7L542-F1
#
_entry.id   AF-A0A1M7L542-F1
#
_cell.length_a   1.000
_cell.length_b   1.000
_cell.length_c   1.000
_cell.angle_alpha   90.00
_cell.angle_beta   90.00
_cell.angle_gamma   90.00
#
_symmetry.space_group_name_H-M   'P 1'
#
loop_
_entity.id
_entity.type
_entity.pdbx_description
1 polymer ?
#
loop_
_entity_poly.entity_id
_entity_poly.type
_entity_poly.pdbx_seq_one_letter_code
_entity_poly.pdbx_strand_id
1 'polypeptide(L)'
;MTKIQRVKKICKWLIFMDYADNDADLAKKLGYTKSSFSQIMNEKVPLSDKFLNTIVNTNENINKVWINEGVGEMLIDRNIDPISLDGNAIDKIKELEDRIKFYKEKIEFVERKLQDCEDEKKRIKTIS
;
A
#
# COMPACT_ATOMS: atom_id res chain seq x y z
N MET A 1 24.61 -7.96 -4.55
CA MET A 1 23.82 -8.65 -5.59
C MET A 1 23.78 -7.79 -6.84
N THR A 2 24.10 -8.33 -8.02
CA THR A 2 24.13 -7.59 -9.28
C THR A 2 22.72 -7.27 -9.79
N LYS A 3 22.61 -6.37 -10.78
CA LYS A 3 21.33 -6.01 -11.43
C LYS A 3 20.62 -7.23 -12.02
N ILE A 4 21.36 -8.09 -12.73
CA ILE A 4 20.81 -9.33 -13.29
C ILE A 4 20.42 -10.35 -12.22
N GLN A 5 21.17 -10.48 -11.12
CA GLN A 5 20.80 -11.36 -10.01
C GLN A 5 19.47 -10.92 -9.36
N ARG A 6 19.24 -9.61 -9.23
CA ARG A 6 17.97 -9.04 -8.78
C ARG A 6 16.81 -9.37 -9.70
N VAL A 7 17.03 -9.24 -11.01
CA VAL A 7 16.03 -9.61 -12.03
C VAL A 7 15.72 -11.11 -11.98
N LYS A 8 16.73 -11.98 -11.88
CA LYS A 8 16.52 -13.43 -11.70
C LYS A 8 15.70 -13.74 -10.45
N LYS A 9 15.93 -13.01 -9.35
CA LYS A 9 15.16 -13.17 -8.11
C LYS A 9 13.67 -12.81 -8.33
N ILE A 10 13.39 -11.73 -9.05
CA ILE A 10 12.02 -11.34 -9.40
C ILE A 10 11.35 -12.38 -10.29
N CYS A 11 12.03 -12.90 -11.32
CA CYS A 11 11.46 -13.92 -12.18
C CYS A 11 11.07 -15.18 -11.41
N LYS A 12 11.92 -15.64 -10.48
CA LYS A 12 11.59 -16.77 -9.59
C LYS A 12 10.41 -16.46 -8.68
N TRP A 13 10.33 -15.25 -8.15
CA TRP A 13 9.20 -14.83 -7.31
C TRP A 13 7.89 -14.75 -8.10
N LEU A 14 7.91 -14.27 -9.35
CA LEU A 14 6.73 -14.27 -10.21
C LEU A 14 6.21 -15.70 -10.45
N ILE A 15 7.11 -16.65 -10.69
CA ILE A 15 6.75 -18.07 -10.82
C ILE A 15 6.19 -18.61 -9.51
N PHE A 16 6.81 -18.27 -8.37
CA PHE A 16 6.33 -18.67 -7.05
C PHE A 16 4.93 -18.12 -6.70
N MET A 17 4.59 -16.92 -7.19
CA MET A 17 3.28 -16.29 -7.00
C MET A 17 2.22 -16.75 -8.01
N ASP A 18 2.45 -17.88 -8.71
CA ASP A 18 1.59 -18.43 -9.75
C ASP A 18 1.32 -17.46 -10.93
N TYR A 19 2.18 -16.45 -11.15
CA TYR A 19 2.08 -15.62 -12.36
C TYR A 19 2.44 -16.42 -13.61
N ALA A 20 3.32 -17.42 -13.49
CA ALA A 20 3.73 -18.31 -14.58
C ALA A 20 4.19 -19.67 -14.05
N ASP A 21 3.94 -20.75 -14.80
CA ASP A 21 4.27 -22.11 -14.34
C ASP A 21 5.77 -22.42 -14.37
N ASN A 22 6.51 -21.77 -15.27
CA ASN A 22 7.93 -21.97 -15.49
C ASN A 22 8.54 -20.81 -16.30
N ASP A 23 9.87 -20.81 -16.44
CA ASP A 23 10.61 -19.79 -17.20
C ASP A 23 10.11 -19.62 -18.65
N ALA A 24 9.64 -20.70 -19.30
CA ALA A 24 9.16 -20.60 -20.68
C ALA A 24 7.77 -19.95 -20.76
N ASP A 25 6.90 -20.21 -19.79
CA ASP A 25 5.61 -19.53 -19.68
C ASP A 25 5.80 -18.05 -19.28
N LEU A 26 6.72 -17.78 -18.35
CA LEU A 26 7.07 -16.43 -17.95
C LEU A 26 7.60 -15.61 -19.15
N ALA A 27 8.50 -16.19 -19.95
CA ALA A 27 8.99 -15.55 -21.16
C ALA A 27 7.85 -15.15 -22.11
N LYS A 28 6.88 -16.06 -22.34
CA LYS A 28 5.71 -15.79 -23.18
C LYS A 28 4.84 -14.67 -22.62
N LYS A 29 4.54 -14.70 -21.31
CA LYS A 29 3.73 -13.66 -20.63
C LYS A 29 4.40 -12.28 -20.67
N LEU A 30 5.73 -12.24 -20.62
CA LEU A 30 6.51 -11.02 -20.80
C LEU A 30 6.63 -10.58 -22.28
N GLY A 31 6.11 -11.34 -23.24
CA GLY A 31 6.20 -11.02 -24.67
C GLY A 31 7.56 -11.32 -25.30
N TYR A 32 8.33 -12.24 -24.71
CA TYR A 32 9.64 -12.69 -25.21
C TYR A 32 9.60 -14.15 -25.66
N THR A 33 10.54 -14.53 -26.52
CA THR A 33 10.74 -15.94 -26.85
C THR A 33 11.57 -16.61 -25.76
N LYS A 34 11.47 -17.94 -25.64
CA LYS A 34 12.31 -18.72 -24.71
C LYS A 34 13.81 -18.46 -24.93
N SER A 35 14.22 -18.30 -26.19
CA SER A 35 15.62 -18.05 -26.55
C SER A 35 16.07 -16.67 -26.10
N SER A 36 15.32 -15.60 -26.43
CA SER A 36 15.71 -14.24 -26.06
C SER A 36 15.70 -14.03 -24.54
N PHE A 37 14.72 -14.60 -23.84
CA PHE A 37 14.68 -14.60 -22.38
C PHE A 37 15.92 -15.30 -21.79
N SER A 38 16.27 -16.48 -22.28
CA SER A 38 17.45 -17.22 -21.82
C SER A 38 18.75 -16.47 -22.08
N GLN A 39 18.87 -15.78 -23.21
CA GLN A 39 20.06 -14.96 -23.51
C GLN A 39 20.21 -13.80 -22.52
N ILE A 40 19.12 -13.13 -22.15
CA ILE A 40 19.11 -12.07 -21.14
C ILE A 40 19.49 -12.65 -19.76
N MET A 41 18.86 -13.76 -19.36
CA MET A 41 19.12 -14.39 -18.06
C MET A 41 20.56 -14.92 -17.94
N ASN A 42 21.15 -15.39 -19.03
CA ASN A 42 22.54 -15.87 -19.03
C ASN A 42 23.56 -14.78 -19.36
N GLU A 43 23.17 -13.51 -19.33
CA GLU A 43 24.06 -12.35 -19.55
C GLU A 43 24.75 -12.36 -20.92
N LYS A 44 24.22 -13.14 -21.88
CA LYS A 44 24.68 -13.15 -23.27
C LYS A 44 24.22 -11.91 -24.03
N VAL A 45 23.13 -11.29 -23.57
CA VAL A 45 22.57 -10.05 -24.10
C VAL A 45 22.42 -9.05 -22.96
N PRO A 46 22.78 -7.77 -23.17
CA PRO A 46 22.59 -6.73 -22.16
C PRO A 46 21.12 -6.62 -21.71
N LEU A 47 20.93 -6.40 -20.42
CA LEU A 47 19.63 -6.15 -19.85
C LEU A 47 19.10 -4.80 -20.33
N SER A 48 18.01 -4.81 -21.10
CA SER A 48 17.39 -3.59 -21.62
C SER A 48 16.40 -2.97 -20.64
N ASP A 49 16.23 -1.64 -20.69
CA ASP A 49 15.20 -0.95 -19.90
C ASP A 49 13.79 -1.36 -20.30
N LYS A 50 13.59 -1.75 -21.57
CA LYS A 50 12.32 -2.31 -22.04
C LYS A 50 11.97 -3.57 -21.25
N PHE A 51 12.90 -4.51 -21.10
CA PHE A 51 12.68 -5.74 -20.34
C PHE A 51 12.37 -5.45 -18.87
N LEU A 52 13.11 -4.52 -18.26
CA LEU A 52 12.88 -4.09 -16.88
C LEU A 52 11.50 -3.49 -16.68
N ASN A 53 11.08 -2.58 -17.56
CA ASN A 53 9.76 -1.96 -17.50
C ASN A 53 8.67 -3.01 -17.68
N THR A 54 8.84 -3.98 -18.59
CA THR A 54 7.88 -5.09 -18.74
C THR A 54 7.73 -5.88 -17.44
N ILE A 55 8.82 -6.23 -16.77
CA ILE A 55 8.77 -6.94 -15.48
C ILE A 55 8.09 -6.09 -14.41
N VAL A 56 8.48 -4.82 -14.25
CA VAL A 56 7.87 -3.93 -13.24
C VAL A 56 6.37 -3.76 -13.50
N ASN A 57 5.94 -3.75 -14.76
CA ASN A 57 4.53 -3.65 -15.11
C ASN A 57 3.73 -4.95 -14.87
N THR A 58 4.37 -6.09 -14.59
CA THR A 58 3.64 -7.33 -14.26
C THR A 58 3.04 -7.29 -12.87
N ASN A 59 3.67 -6.58 -11.93
CA ASN A 59 3.18 -6.46 -10.57
C ASN A 59 3.60 -5.11 -9.98
N GLU A 60 2.60 -4.35 -9.56
CA GLU A 60 2.75 -2.98 -9.07
C GLU A 60 3.50 -2.86 -7.72
N ASN A 61 3.73 -3.98 -7.03
CA ASN A 61 4.52 -4.03 -5.80
C ASN A 61 6.01 -4.26 -6.08
N ILE A 62 6.45 -4.44 -7.32
CA ILE A 62 7.88 -4.62 -7.62
C ILE A 62 8.61 -3.27 -7.51
N ASN A 63 9.64 -3.21 -6.67
CA ASN A 63 10.43 -1.99 -6.47
C ASN A 63 11.48 -1.79 -7.59
N LYS A 64 11.21 -0.84 -8.51
CA LYS A 64 12.13 -0.50 -9.60
C LYS A 64 13.47 0.08 -9.12
N VAL A 65 13.49 0.85 -8.04
CA VAL A 65 14.73 1.40 -7.45
C VAL A 65 15.61 0.27 -6.96
N TRP A 66 15.00 -0.70 -6.27
CA TRP A 66 15.71 -1.89 -5.84
C TRP A 66 16.30 -2.69 -7.00
N ILE A 67 15.65 -2.76 -8.17
CA ILE A 67 16.20 -3.46 -9.35
C ILE A 67 17.41 -2.73 -9.96
N ASN A 68 17.40 -1.39 -9.98
CA ASN A 68 18.46 -0.62 -10.61
C ASN A 68 19.65 -0.40 -9.67
N GLU A 69 19.37 0.06 -8.45
CA GLU A 69 20.38 0.58 -7.52
C GLU A 69 20.67 -0.39 -6.36
N GLY A 70 19.70 -1.22 -6.00
CA GLY A 70 19.87 -2.28 -4.98
C GLY A 70 19.57 -1.78 -3.59
N VAL A 71 18.92 -0.62 -3.52
CA VAL A 71 18.52 0.08 -2.32
C VAL A 71 17.10 -0.36 -1.94
N GLY A 72 16.89 -0.60 -0.65
CA GLY A 72 15.60 -0.99 -0.08
C GLY A 72 15.26 -2.47 -0.28
N GLU A 73 13.97 -2.77 -0.32
CA GLU A 73 13.43 -4.12 -0.49
C GLU A 73 12.95 -4.40 -1.91
N MET A 74 12.91 -5.69 -2.28
CA MET A 74 12.47 -6.15 -3.60
C MET A 74 11.01 -5.79 -3.89
N LEU A 75 10.16 -5.91 -2.88
CA LEU A 75 8.76 -5.56 -2.97
C LEU A 75 8.54 -4.27 -2.18
N ILE A 76 7.74 -3.37 -2.74
CA ILE A 76 7.20 -2.22 -2.06
C ILE A 76 6.14 -2.77 -1.12
N ASP A 77 6.39 -2.72 0.18
CA ASP A 77 5.35 -3.01 1.14
C ASP A 77 4.36 -1.84 1.11
N ARG A 78 3.17 -2.10 0.59
CA ARG A 78 2.06 -1.14 0.64
C ARG A 78 1.19 -1.35 1.87
N ASN A 79 1.53 -2.28 2.76
CA ASN A 79 1.18 -2.08 4.15
C ASN A 79 1.96 -0.86 4.61
N ILE A 80 1.24 0.24 4.70
CA ILE A 80 1.68 1.48 5.31
C ILE A 80 2.15 1.13 6.72
N ASP A 81 3.42 0.82 6.91
CA ASP A 81 4.06 1.07 8.19
C ASP A 81 4.09 2.58 8.39
N PRO A 82 3.74 3.03 9.60
CA PRO A 82 3.27 4.37 9.87
C PRO A 82 4.28 5.35 9.32
N ILE A 83 3.77 6.22 8.45
CA ILE A 83 4.36 7.49 8.05
C ILE A 83 5.39 7.89 9.10
N SER A 84 6.63 8.12 8.69
CA SER A 84 7.58 8.93 9.46
C SER A 84 6.96 10.32 9.61
N LEU A 85 5.99 10.43 10.51
CA LEU A 85 5.28 11.64 10.88
C LEU A 85 6.29 12.38 11.72
N ASP A 86 6.88 13.40 11.11
CA ASP A 86 7.14 14.67 11.78
C ASP A 86 6.30 14.74 13.08
N GLY A 87 6.96 14.84 14.24
CA GLY A 87 6.31 14.83 15.56
C GLY A 87 5.15 15.83 15.69
N ASN A 88 5.15 16.88 14.87
CA ASN A 88 4.05 17.84 14.73
C ASN A 88 2.70 17.18 14.38
N ALA A 89 2.69 16.17 13.50
CA ALA A 89 1.46 15.52 13.09
C ALA A 89 0.89 14.60 14.18
N ILE A 90 1.73 13.94 14.98
CA ILE A 90 1.29 13.12 16.12
C ILE A 90 0.71 14.01 17.21
N ASP A 91 1.36 15.13 17.50
CA ASP A 91 0.86 16.10 18.50
C ASP A 91 -0.47 16.71 18.07
N LYS A 92 -0.63 16.98 16.77
CA LYS A 92 -1.90 17.49 16.22
C LYS A 92 -3.01 16.44 16.23
N ILE A 93 -2.70 15.16 16.04
CA ILE A 93 -3.67 14.07 16.18
C ILE A 93 -4.17 14.01 17.63
N LYS A 94 -3.27 14.05 18.61
CA LYS A 94 -3.68 14.08 20.03
C LYS A 94 -4.55 15.28 20.37
N GLU A 95 -4.17 16.47 19.90
CA GLU A 95 -4.98 17.68 20.10
C GLU A 95 -6.39 17.53 19.49
N LEU A 96 -6.49 16.95 18.30
CA LEU A 96 -7.77 16.69 17.64
C LEU A 96 -8.59 15.64 18.38
N GLU A 97 -7.97 14.58 18.91
CA GLU A 97 -8.63 13.56 19.71
C GLU A 97 -9.23 14.14 21.00
N ASP A 98 -8.46 14.97 21.71
CA ASP A 98 -8.92 15.67 22.92
C ASP A 98 -10.08 16.62 22.60
N ARG A 99 -10.01 17.36 21.49
CA ARG A 99 -11.11 18.22 21.03
C ARG A 99 -12.35 17.41 20.70
N ILE A 100 -12.21 16.29 19.99
CA ILE A 100 -13.33 15.41 19.66
C ILE A 100 -13.99 14.89 20.94
N LYS A 101 -13.19 14.47 21.92
CA LYS A 101 -13.70 14.01 23.22
C LYS A 101 -14.49 15.10 23.93
N PHE A 102 -13.93 16.30 24.02
CA PHE A 102 -14.60 17.44 24.64
C PHE A 102 -15.94 17.78 23.97
N TYR A 103 -15.96 17.82 22.63
CA TYR A 103 -17.20 18.12 21.91
C TYR A 103 -18.25 17.02 22.05
N LYS A 104 -17.85 15.74 22.13
CA LYS A 104 -18.77 14.63 22.41
C LYS A 104 -19.46 14.79 23.76
N GLU A 105 -18.70 15.03 24.82
CA GLU A 105 -19.25 15.25 26.17
C GLU A 105 -20.20 16.46 26.21
N LYS A 106 -19.86 17.53 25.49
CA LYS A 106 -20.72 18.71 25.40
C LYS A 106 -22.02 18.43 24.64
N ILE A 107 -21.98 17.63 23.59
CA ILE A 107 -23.17 17.20 22.83
C ILE A 107 -24.08 16.39 23.75
N GLU A 108 -23.56 15.37 24.45
CA GLU A 108 -24.34 14.55 25.39
C GLU A 108 -25.04 15.39 26.46
N PHE A 109 -24.35 16.41 26.97
CA PHE A 109 -24.93 17.33 27.94
C PHE A 109 -26.09 18.15 27.38
N VAL A 110 -25.94 18.66 26.15
CA VAL A 110 -26.99 19.43 25.47
C VAL A 110 -28.18 18.52 25.14
N GLU A 111 -27.94 17.30 24.69
CA GLU A 111 -28.98 16.32 24.40
C GLU A 111 -29.80 15.99 25.65
N ARG A 112 -29.15 15.82 26.80
CA ARG A 112 -29.85 15.62 28.08
C ARG A 112 -30.76 16.79 28.44
N LYS A 113 -30.25 18.02 28.33
CA LYS A 113 -31.05 19.23 28.59
C LYS A 113 -32.23 19.37 27.64
N LEU A 114 -32.04 19.00 26.37
CA LEU A 114 -33.12 19.04 25.39
C LEU A 114 -34.22 18.03 25.76
N GLN A 115 -33.83 16.82 26.16
CA GLN A 115 -34.75 15.79 26.63
C GLN A 115 -35.55 16.25 27.85
N ASP A 116 -34.89 16.83 28.85
CA ASP A 116 -35.55 17.36 30.06
C ASP A 116 -36.59 18.45 29.68
N CYS A 117 -36.24 19.35 28.76
CA CYS A 117 -37.17 20.36 28.26
C CYS A 117 -38.36 19.76 27.49
N GLU A 118 -38.14 18.71 26.69
CA GLU A 118 -39.22 18.03 25.98
C GLU A 118 -40.19 17.32 26.92
N ASP A 119 -39.67 16.68 27.97
CA ASP A 119 -40.49 15.97 28.95
C ASP A 119 -41.28 16.94 29.82
N GLU A 120 -40.71 18.08 30.20
CA GLU A 120 -41.43 19.16 30.89
C GLU A 120 -42.55 19.74 30.01
N LYS A 121 -42.27 19.97 28.71
CA LYS A 121 -43.28 20.42 27.74
C LYS A 121 -44.43 19.43 27.58
N LYS A 122 -44.15 18.12 27.60
CA LYS A 122 -45.20 17.08 27.58
C LYS A 122 -46.05 17.14 28.85
N ARG A 123 -45.44 17.25 30.03
CA ARG A 123 -46.16 17.34 31.32
C ARG A 123 -47.13 18.52 31.36
N ILE A 124 -46.69 19.70 30.94
CA ILE A 124 -47.53 20.91 30.91
C ILE A 124 -48.73 20.74 29.96
N LYS A 125 -48.54 20.08 28.81
CA LYS A 125 -49.64 19.79 27.85
C LYS A 125 -50.67 18.78 28.36
N THR A 126 -50.33 17.92 29.31
CA THR A 126 -51.26 16.91 29.86
C THR A 126 -52.11 17.46 31.00
N ILE A 127 -51.70 18.55 31.63
CA ILE A 127 -52.39 19.19 32.77
C ILE A 127 -53.30 20.35 32.31
N SER A 128 -53.12 20.84 31.08
CA SER A 128 -53.96 21.88 30.45
C SER A 128 -55.07 21.28 29.59
#